data_AF-A0A7J9JPW8-F1
#
_entry.id   AF-A0A7J9JPW8-F1
#
_cell.length_a   1.000
_cell.length_b   1.000
_cell.length_c   1.000
_cell.angle_alpha   90.00
_cell.angle_beta   90.00
_cell.angle_gamma   90.00
#
_symmetry.space_group_name_H-M   'P 1'
#
loop_
_entity.id
_entity.type
_entity.pdbx_description
1 polymer ?
#
loop_
_entity_poly.entity_id
_entity_poly.type
_entity_poly.pdbx_seq_one_letter_code
_entity_poly.pdbx_strand_id
1 'polypeptide(L)'
;MARLANLETEYPVLDSTVRNFCASHGIFSVEDFLIHDLYMLAAFAEQNNSSERLKEGIAQVLSIIDDMHQPWLNGMELLEDAKRNKHVFPTGIQGIDLLLGGGIRVGQLTELVGPSSSGKTQ
;
A
#
# COMPACT_ATOMS: atom_id res chain seq x y z
N MET A 1 -0.68 5.98 5.54
CA MET A 1 -1.73 5.30 4.78
C MET A 1 -3.08 5.75 5.29
N ALA A 2 -3.97 6.14 4.38
CA ALA A 2 -5.26 6.74 4.73
C ALA A 2 -6.27 5.63 5.07
N ARG A 3 -6.69 5.57 6.33
CA ARG A 3 -7.73 4.64 6.77
C ARG A 3 -9.08 5.09 6.23
N LEU A 4 -9.91 4.15 5.78
CA LEU A 4 -11.27 4.45 5.28
C LEU A 4 -12.10 5.19 6.33
N ALA A 5 -11.93 4.87 7.62
CA ALA A 5 -12.60 5.54 8.72
C ALA A 5 -12.29 7.05 8.84
N ASN A 6 -11.11 7.47 8.39
CA ASN A 6 -10.72 8.89 8.44
C ASN A 6 -11.19 9.66 7.21
N LEU A 7 -11.62 8.97 6.15
CA LEU A 7 -12.04 9.58 4.89
C LEU A 7 -13.54 9.92 4.88
N GLU A 8 -14.32 9.41 5.82
CA GLU A 8 -15.77 9.68 5.91
C GLU A 8 -16.09 11.19 6.07
N THR A 9 -15.19 11.97 6.70
CA THR A 9 -15.36 13.42 6.87
C THR A 9 -15.25 14.19 5.56
N GLU A 10 -14.43 13.70 4.62
CA GLU A 10 -14.19 14.33 3.32
C GLU A 10 -15.06 13.72 2.23
N TYR A 11 -15.36 12.43 2.36
CA TYR A 11 -16.17 11.64 1.44
C TYR A 11 -17.29 10.94 2.21
N PRO A 12 -18.45 11.61 2.40
CA PRO A 12 -19.60 11.03 3.12
C PRO A 12 -20.12 9.72 2.50
N VAL A 13 -19.80 9.48 1.23
CA VAL A 13 -20.08 8.22 0.53
C VAL A 13 -19.32 7.03 1.16
N LEU A 14 -18.29 7.24 1.99
CA LEU A 14 -17.58 6.19 2.73
C LEU A 14 -18.14 5.99 4.15
N ASP A 15 -19.47 5.91 4.25
CA ASP A 15 -20.19 5.73 5.51
C ASP A 15 -19.97 4.34 6.15
N SER A 16 -20.61 4.11 7.30
CA SER A 16 -20.52 2.84 8.01
C SER A 16 -20.94 1.62 7.18
N THR A 17 -21.85 1.76 6.21
CA THR A 17 -22.30 0.65 5.36
C THR A 17 -21.16 0.18 4.46
N VAL A 18 -20.52 1.13 3.78
CA VAL A 18 -19.38 0.86 2.90
C VAL A 18 -18.19 0.36 3.71
N ARG A 19 -17.91 0.99 4.87
CA ARG A 19 -16.79 0.58 5.74
C ARG A 19 -16.97 -0.83 6.30
N ASN A 20 -18.17 -1.19 6.72
CA ASN A 20 -18.44 -2.54 7.25
C ASN A 20 -18.31 -3.60 6.15
N PHE A 21 -18.78 -3.30 4.93
CA PHE A 21 -18.58 -4.17 3.77
C PHE A 21 -17.09 -4.31 3.42
N CYS A 22 -16.32 -3.23 3.40
CA CYS A 22 -14.87 -3.29 3.16
C CYS A 22 -14.17 -4.12 4.23
N ALA A 23 -14.50 -3.88 5.51
CA ALA A 23 -13.92 -4.60 6.64
C ALA A 23 -14.22 -6.11 6.59
N SER A 24 -15.40 -6.53 6.12
CA SER A 24 -15.73 -7.96 5.96
C SER A 24 -14.89 -8.65 4.88
N HIS A 25 -14.27 -7.88 3.98
CA HIS A 25 -13.35 -8.36 2.96
C HIS A 25 -11.88 -8.11 3.34
N GLY A 26 -11.58 -7.65 4.56
CA GLY A 26 -10.21 -7.37 5.01
C GLY A 26 -9.65 -6.05 4.51
N ILE A 27 -10.50 -5.14 4.04
CA ILE A 27 -10.11 -3.84 3.48
C ILE A 27 -10.34 -2.75 4.53
N PHE A 28 -9.27 -2.08 4.97
CA PHE A 28 -9.31 -1.04 6.02
C PHE A 28 -8.69 0.30 5.60
N SER A 29 -7.92 0.29 4.52
CA SER A 29 -7.24 1.44 3.94
C SER A 29 -7.45 1.51 2.43
N VAL A 30 -7.10 2.65 1.84
CA VAL A 30 -7.13 2.85 0.38
C VAL A 30 -6.15 1.90 -0.31
N GLU A 31 -5.00 1.62 0.30
CA GLU A 31 -3.98 0.74 -0.25
C GLU A 31 -4.40 -0.73 -0.25
N ASP A 32 -5.25 -1.15 0.69
CA ASP A 32 -5.82 -2.49 0.68
C ASP A 32 -6.65 -2.73 -0.59
N PHE A 33 -7.29 -1.71 -1.17
CA PHE A 33 -7.99 -1.86 -2.45
C PHE A 33 -7.05 -2.24 -3.61
N LEU A 34 -5.79 -1.78 -3.59
CA LEU A 34 -4.82 -2.04 -4.67
C LEU A 34 -4.40 -3.51 -4.76
N ILE A 35 -4.54 -4.26 -3.67
CA ILE A 35 -4.17 -5.67 -3.60
C ILE A 35 -5.37 -6.62 -3.72
N HIS A 36 -6.61 -6.09 -3.79
CA HIS A 36 -7.83 -6.88 -3.93
C HIS A 36 -8.29 -6.95 -5.39
N ASP A 37 -8.93 -8.07 -5.74
CA ASP A 37 -9.59 -8.23 -7.03
C ASP A 37 -10.89 -7.38 -7.06
N LEU A 38 -10.84 -6.29 -7.81
CA LEU A 38 -11.95 -5.34 -7.96
C LEU A 38 -13.20 -5.98 -8.57
N TYR A 39 -13.05 -6.96 -9.48
CA TYR A 39 -14.19 -7.64 -10.10
C TYR A 39 -14.92 -8.50 -9.08
N MET A 40 -14.17 -9.25 -8.27
CA MET A 40 -14.74 -10.05 -7.19
C MET A 40 -15.43 -9.16 -6.14
N LEU A 41 -14.79 -8.06 -5.75
CA LEU A 41 -15.36 -7.11 -4.79
C LEU A 41 -16.66 -6.48 -5.30
N ALA A 42 -16.72 -6.10 -6.58
CA ALA A 42 -17.92 -5.58 -7.21
C ALA A 42 -19.05 -6.62 -7.28
N ALA A 43 -18.72 -7.88 -7.59
CA ALA A 43 -19.68 -8.97 -7.60
C ALA A 43 -20.27 -9.25 -6.20
N PHE A 44 -19.48 -9.15 -5.14
CA PHE A 44 -20.00 -9.23 -3.77
C PHE A 44 -20.89 -8.04 -3.41
N ALA A 45 -20.54 -6.83 -3.86
CA ALA A 45 -21.37 -5.65 -3.66
C ALA A 45 -22.75 -5.80 -4.35
N GLU A 46 -22.80 -6.41 -5.53
CA GLU A 46 -24.05 -6.65 -6.26
C GLU A 46 -25.07 -7.53 -5.54
N GLN A 47 -24.59 -8.46 -4.72
CA GLN A 47 -25.43 -9.40 -3.99
C GLN A 47 -25.98 -8.82 -2.68
N ASN A 48 -25.60 -7.59 -2.32
CA ASN A 48 -26.05 -6.93 -1.10
C ASN A 48 -27.29 -6.05 -1.34
N ASN A 49 -28.13 -5.93 -0.31
CA ASN A 49 -29.33 -5.06 -0.34
C ASN A 49 -28.99 -3.58 -0.60
N SER A 50 -27.76 -3.16 -0.31
CA SER A 50 -27.25 -1.80 -0.53
C SER A 50 -26.30 -1.73 -1.73
N SER A 51 -26.51 -2.57 -2.76
CA SER A 51 -25.64 -2.71 -3.94
C SER A 51 -25.21 -1.38 -4.57
N GLU A 52 -26.16 -0.49 -4.90
CA GLU A 52 -25.85 0.82 -5.50
C GLU A 52 -24.92 1.64 -4.59
N ARG A 53 -25.23 1.68 -3.29
CA ARG A 53 -24.45 2.40 -2.29
C ARG A 53 -23.02 1.87 -2.17
N LEU A 54 -22.85 0.56 -2.24
CA LEU A 54 -21.54 -0.10 -2.18
C LEU A 54 -20.74 0.16 -3.46
N LYS A 55 -21.38 0.11 -4.63
CA LYS A 55 -20.76 0.45 -5.91
C LYS A 55 -20.28 1.90 -5.93
N GLU A 56 -21.09 2.84 -5.46
CA GLU A 56 -20.69 4.24 -5.29
C GLU A 56 -19.50 4.39 -4.34
N GLY A 57 -19.50 3.65 -3.22
CA GLY A 57 -18.38 3.63 -2.28
C GLY A 57 -17.08 3.11 -2.91
N ILE A 58 -17.15 1.99 -3.63
CA ILE A 58 -15.99 1.42 -4.35
C ILE A 58 -15.48 2.41 -5.41
N ALA A 59 -16.38 3.00 -6.21
CA ALA A 59 -16.02 3.99 -7.21
C ALA A 59 -15.35 5.23 -6.59
N GLN A 60 -15.82 5.68 -5.43
CA GLN A 60 -15.18 6.77 -4.71
C GLN A 60 -13.76 6.42 -4.28
N VAL A 61 -13.53 5.23 -3.73
CA VAL A 61 -12.17 4.82 -3.33
C VAL A 61 -11.24 4.75 -4.54
N LEU A 62 -11.72 4.26 -5.68
CA LEU A 62 -10.95 4.26 -6.92
C LEU A 62 -10.60 5.69 -7.39
N SER A 63 -11.55 6.63 -7.30
CA SER A 63 -11.25 8.04 -7.58
C SER A 63 -10.19 8.62 -6.63
N ILE A 64 -10.21 8.26 -5.34
CA ILE A 64 -9.19 8.68 -4.38
C ILE A 64 -7.82 8.10 -4.76
N ILE A 65 -7.78 6.84 -5.20
CA ILE A 65 -6.54 6.20 -5.68
C ILE A 65 -6.00 6.95 -6.90
N ASP A 66 -6.87 7.29 -7.85
CA ASP A 66 -6.49 8.03 -9.05
C ASP A 66 -5.95 9.43 -8.70
N ASP A 67 -6.58 10.13 -7.75
CA ASP A 67 -6.09 11.44 -7.29
C ASP A 67 -4.76 11.35 -6.51
N MET A 68 -4.52 10.22 -5.83
CA MET A 68 -3.31 9.97 -5.04
C MET A 68 -2.14 9.44 -5.87
N HIS A 69 -2.37 8.94 -7.08
CA HIS A 69 -1.31 8.30 -7.85
C HIS A 69 -0.20 9.31 -8.21
N GLN A 70 1.05 8.88 -8.09
CA GLN A 70 2.16 9.68 -8.62
C GLN A 70 2.03 9.76 -10.15
N PRO A 71 2.37 10.90 -10.77
CA PRO A 71 2.42 10.98 -12.22
C PRO A 71 3.39 9.93 -12.78
N TRP A 72 3.17 9.53 -14.04
CA TRP A 72 4.08 8.64 -14.74
C TRP A 72 5.49 9.23 -14.75
N LEU A 73 6.46 8.48 -14.25
CA LEU A 73 7.85 8.89 -14.20
C LEU A 73 8.65 8.22 -15.33
N ASN A 74 9.54 8.98 -15.96
CA ASN A 74 10.50 8.45 -16.91
C ASN A 74 11.73 7.87 -16.18
N GLY A 75 12.60 7.18 -16.93
CA GLY A 75 13.77 6.50 -16.35
C GLY A 75 14.76 7.44 -15.65
N MET A 76 14.88 8.69 -16.09
CA MET A 76 15.75 9.67 -15.42
C MET A 76 15.14 10.17 -14.11
N GLU A 77 13.83 10.44 -14.11
CA GLU A 77 13.10 10.83 -12.89
C GLU A 77 13.15 9.72 -11.84
N LEU A 78 12.94 8.47 -12.23
CA LEU A 78 13.10 7.31 -11.35
C LEU A 78 14.52 7.19 -10.79
N LEU A 79 15.55 7.46 -11.60
CA LEU A 79 16.94 7.43 -11.15
C LEU A 79 17.25 8.57 -10.15
N GLU A 80 16.71 9.76 -10.39
CA GLU A 80 16.87 10.89 -9.46
C GLU A 80 16.16 10.62 -8.13
N ASP A 81 14.92 10.11 -8.18
CA ASP A 81 14.16 9.73 -7.01
C ASP A 81 14.91 8.67 -6.18
N ALA A 82 15.38 7.60 -6.82
CA ALA A 82 16.14 6.53 -6.17
C ALA A 82 17.46 7.01 -5.53
N LYS A 83 18.00 8.16 -5.95
CA LYS A 83 19.19 8.79 -5.37
C LYS A 83 18.83 9.73 -4.21
N ARG A 84 17.75 10.51 -4.33
CA ARG A 84 17.34 11.53 -3.34
C ARG A 84 16.54 10.93 -2.18
N ASN A 85 15.58 10.06 -2.47
CA ASN A 85 14.68 9.44 -1.49
C ASN A 85 15.20 8.09 -1.01
N LYS A 86 16.51 8.01 -0.77
CA LYS A 86 17.16 6.78 -0.32
C LYS A 86 16.90 6.57 1.16
N HIS A 87 15.81 5.88 1.45
CA HIS A 87 15.52 5.40 2.80
C HIS A 87 16.24 4.06 3.03
N VAL A 88 17.21 4.06 3.94
CA VAL A 88 17.95 2.85 4.34
C VAL A 88 17.97 2.70 5.85
N PHE A 89 17.97 1.44 6.29
CA PHE A 89 18.25 1.05 7.66
C PHE A 89 19.70 0.57 7.75
N PRO A 90 20.59 1.30 8.45
CA PRO A 90 21.96 0.84 8.64
C PRO A 90 21.99 -0.45 9.47
N THR A 91 22.89 -1.35 9.11
CA THR A 91 23.12 -2.61 9.83
C THR A 91 23.95 -2.41 11.09
N GLY A 92 24.63 -1.26 11.22
CA GLY A 92 25.54 -0.97 12.33
C GLY A 92 26.94 -1.56 12.12
N ILE A 93 27.16 -2.28 11.02
CA ILE A 93 28.46 -2.84 10.63
C ILE A 93 28.97 -2.03 9.44
N GLN A 94 29.97 -1.18 9.68
CA GLN A 94 30.47 -0.22 8.68
C GLN A 94 30.82 -0.87 7.33
N GLY A 95 31.42 -2.06 7.33
CA GLY A 95 31.77 -2.77 6.11
C GLY A 95 30.55 -3.23 5.30
N ILE A 96 29.50 -3.70 5.98
CA ILE A 96 28.25 -4.13 5.34
C ILE A 96 27.46 -2.93 4.85
N ASP A 97 27.40 -1.87 5.66
CA ASP A 97 26.74 -0.64 5.26
C ASP A 97 27.41 -0.04 4.02
N LEU A 98 28.74 -0.02 3.95
CA LEU A 98 29.45 0.40 2.74
C LEU A 98 29.08 -0.47 1.53
N LEU A 99 29.05 -1.79 1.69
CA LEU A 99 28.70 -2.74 0.62
C LEU A 99 27.26 -2.54 0.10
N LEU A 100 26.31 -2.26 1.00
CA LEU A 100 24.91 -2.02 0.65
C LEU A 100 24.63 -0.55 0.25
N GLY A 101 25.64 0.31 0.28
CA GLY A 101 25.54 1.73 -0.02
C GLY A 101 24.83 2.54 1.07
N GLY A 102 24.88 2.12 2.32
CA GLY A 102 24.37 2.80 3.50
C GLY A 102 23.48 1.94 4.40
N GLY A 103 23.07 0.76 3.94
CA GLY A 103 22.22 -0.17 4.70
C GLY A 103 21.14 -0.85 3.84
N ILE A 104 20.19 -1.51 4.50
CA ILE A 104 19.07 -2.22 3.87
C ILE A 104 18.02 -1.21 3.39
N ARG A 105 17.58 -1.29 2.14
CA ARG A 105 16.67 -0.31 1.53
C ARG A 105 15.21 -0.54 1.93
N VAL A 106 14.48 0.53 2.22
CA VAL A 106 13.03 0.51 2.45
C VAL A 106 12.29 0.29 1.14
N GLY A 107 11.18 -0.45 1.18
CA GLY A 107 10.37 -0.75 0.00
C GLY A 107 10.97 -1.83 -0.91
N GLN A 108 12.07 -2.45 -0.50
CA GLN A 108 12.68 -3.58 -1.22
C GLN A 108 12.77 -4.80 -0.31
N LEU A 109 12.49 -5.97 -0.87
CA LEU A 109 12.73 -7.24 -0.19
C LEU A 109 14.24 -7.56 -0.27
N THR A 110 14.91 -7.59 0.88
CA THR A 110 16.31 -8.01 0.98
C THR A 110 16.36 -9.36 1.70
N GLU A 111 16.88 -10.38 1.01
CA GLU A 111 17.00 -11.73 1.56
C GLU A 111 18.38 -11.92 2.21
N LEU A 112 18.41 -12.40 3.46
CA LEU A 112 19.64 -12.71 4.19
C LEU A 112 19.78 -14.24 4.33
N VAL A 113 20.76 -14.82 3.61
CA VAL A 113 20.93 -16.28 3.51
C VAL A 113 22.31 -16.71 4.04
N GLY A 114 22.36 -17.89 4.67
CA GLY A 114 23.59 -18.48 5.17
C GLY A 114 23.35 -19.69 6.08
N PRO A 115 24.40 -20.46 6.43
CA PRO A 115 24.31 -21.63 7.31
C PRO A 115 23.66 -21.33 8.66
N SER A 116 23.25 -22.39 9.38
CA SER A 116 22.78 -22.22 10.76
C SER A 116 23.82 -21.48 11.61
N SER A 117 23.35 -20.63 12.53
CA SER A 117 24.19 -19.84 13.43
C SER A 117 25.12 -18.81 12.74
N SER A 118 24.82 -18.41 11.51
CA SER A 118 25.58 -17.35 10.79
C SER A 118 25.17 -15.90 11.14
N GLY A 119 24.40 -15.69 12.22
CA GLY A 119 24.01 -14.35 12.67
C GLY A 119 22.82 -13.67 11.96
N LYS A 120 22.02 -14.41 11.18
CA LYS A 120 20.89 -13.81 10.40
C LYS A 120 19.75 -13.21 11.24
N THR A 121 19.61 -13.66 12.48
CA THR A 121 18.50 -13.30 13.39
C THR A 121 18.91 -12.23 14.41
N GLN A 122 20.21 -11.98 14.55
CA GLN A 122 20.76 -11.00 15.49
C GLN A 122 20.54 -9.57 14.96
#